data_AF-M7P1H7-F1
#
_entry.id   AF-M7P1H7-F1
#
_cell.length_a   1.000
_cell.length_b   1.000
_cell.length_c   1.000
_cell.angle_alpha   90.00
_cell.angle_beta   90.00
_cell.angle_gamma   90.00
#
_symmetry.space_group_name_H-M   'P 1'
#
loop_
_entity.id
_entity.type
_entity.pdbx_description
1 polymer ?
#
loop_
_entity_poly.entity_id
_entity_poly.type
_entity_poly.pdbx_seq_one_letter_code
_entity_poly.pdbx_strand_id
1 'polypeptide(L)'
;MNGLMDTLARVRIDLGLLLMVLAVLASAVTVIYSKHVGRSEFIAMQQLENRRDLLNEEWGRLLLEQSTWTTPARVEQQARERLQMMAPATRNTVVITP
;
A
#
# COMPACT_ATOMS: atom_id res chain seq x y z
N MET A 1 -21.22 3.28 68.89
CA MET A 1 -20.14 3.83 68.02
C MET A 1 -19.78 2.95 66.81
N ASN A 2 -20.29 1.71 66.69
CA ASN A 2 -19.85 0.79 65.61
C ASN A 2 -20.52 1.02 64.25
N GLY A 3 -21.76 1.51 64.21
CA GLY A 3 -22.50 1.70 62.94
C GLY A 3 -21.97 2.81 62.02
N LEU A 4 -21.21 3.79 62.55
CA LEU A 4 -20.58 4.84 61.74
C LEU A 4 -19.34 4.31 60.99
N MET A 5 -18.58 3.37 61.58
CA MET A 5 -17.45 2.73 60.88
C MET A 5 -17.93 1.80 59.76
N ASP A 6 -19.03 1.06 59.98
CA ASP A 6 -19.58 0.15 58.98
C ASP A 6 -20.18 0.86 57.76
N THR A 7 -20.71 2.07 57.95
CA THR A 7 -21.25 2.89 56.85
C THR A 7 -20.13 3.50 56.01
N LEU A 8 -19.05 3.99 56.63
CA LEU A 8 -17.86 4.47 55.92
C LEU A 8 -17.19 3.35 55.10
N ALA A 9 -17.12 2.13 55.64
CA ALA A 9 -16.57 0.98 54.94
C ALA A 9 -17.39 0.59 53.71
N ARG A 10 -18.72 0.59 53.81
CA ARG A 10 -19.63 0.30 52.69
C ARG A 10 -19.53 1.33 51.58
N VAL A 11 -19.60 2.62 51.91
CA VAL A 11 -19.51 3.72 50.93
C VAL A 11 -18.22 3.67 50.13
N ARG A 12 -17.08 3.34 50.78
CA ARG A 12 -15.79 3.19 50.08
C ARG A 12 -15.79 2.05 49.07
N ILE A 13 -16.41 0.92 49.41
CA ILE A 13 -16.49 -0.25 48.52
C ILE A 13 -17.43 0.03 47.35
N ASP A 14 -18.61 0.60 47.62
CA ASP A 14 -19.60 0.94 46.60
C ASP A 14 -19.05 1.94 45.58
N LEU A 15 -18.29 2.95 46.05
CA LEU A 15 -17.62 3.90 45.17
C LEU A 15 -16.56 3.23 44.28
N GLY A 16 -15.77 2.31 44.86
CA GLY A 16 -14.76 1.55 44.10
C GLY A 16 -15.41 0.66 43.02
N LEU A 17 -16.52 0.00 43.36
CA LEU A 17 -17.28 -0.82 42.42
C LEU A 17 -17.84 0.04 41.29
N LEU A 18 -18.43 1.19 41.60
CA LEU A 18 -19.01 2.10 40.61
C LEU A 18 -17.93 2.65 39.65
N LEU A 19 -16.76 3.02 40.18
CA LEU A 19 -15.62 3.43 39.36
C LEU A 19 -15.14 2.31 38.44
N MET A 20 -15.08 1.07 38.92
CA MET A 20 -14.66 -0.07 38.11
C MET A 20 -15.66 -0.35 36.99
N VAL A 21 -16.96 -0.28 37.27
CA VAL A 21 -18.02 -0.42 36.26
C VAL A 21 -17.89 0.67 35.20
N LEU A 22 -17.71 1.92 35.61
CA LEU A 22 -17.50 3.04 34.67
C LEU A 22 -16.24 2.85 33.82
N ALA A 23 -15.14 2.38 34.41
CA ALA A 23 -13.90 2.11 33.69
C ALA A 23 -14.07 1.03 32.62
N VAL A 24 -14.81 -0.05 32.93
CA VAL A 24 -15.11 -1.12 31.97
C VAL A 24 -15.99 -0.61 30.83
N LEU A 25 -17.03 0.17 31.14
CA LEU A 25 -17.91 0.77 30.13
C LEU A 25 -17.15 1.74 29.22
N ALA A 26 -16.32 2.61 29.80
CA ALA A 26 -15.48 3.53 29.05
C ALA A 26 -14.50 2.78 28.13
N SER A 27 -13.88 1.70 28.62
CA SER A 27 -13.02 0.84 27.82
C SER A 27 -13.77 0.22 26.64
N ALA A 28 -14.95 -0.36 26.88
CA ALA A 28 -15.77 -0.96 25.83
C ALA A 28 -16.13 0.05 24.72
N VAL A 29 -16.56 1.25 25.09
CA VAL A 29 -16.87 2.33 24.12
C VAL A 29 -15.62 2.76 23.35
N THR A 30 -14.48 2.91 24.04
CA THR A 30 -13.21 3.32 23.42
C THR A 30 -12.73 2.30 22.39
N VAL A 31 -12.87 1.01 22.67
CA VAL A 31 -12.52 -0.07 21.73
C VAL A 31 -13.41 -0.02 20.48
N ILE A 32 -14.72 0.14 20.65
CA ILE A 32 -15.67 0.24 19.53
C ILE A 32 -15.34 1.46 18.66
N TYR A 33 -15.11 2.61 19.29
CA TYR A 33 -14.75 3.84 18.60
C TYR A 33 -13.44 3.69 17.81
N SER A 34 -12.40 3.14 18.45
CA SER A 34 -11.11 2.88 17.80
C SER A 34 -11.26 1.94 16.60
N LYS A 35 -12.09 0.90 16.72
CA LYS A 35 -12.41 -0.01 15.60
C LYS A 35 -13.12 0.71 14.46
N HIS A 36 -14.06 1.60 14.77
CA HIS A 36 -14.82 2.34 13.78
C HIS A 36 -13.94 3.31 13.00
N VAL A 37 -13.16 4.13 13.71
CA VAL A 37 -12.20 5.08 13.10
C VAL A 37 -11.13 4.33 12.30
N GLY A 38 -10.60 3.22 12.84
CA GLY A 38 -9.65 2.39 12.11
C GLY A 38 -10.21 1.87 10.79
N ARG A 39 -11.53 1.60 10.71
CA ARG A 39 -12.16 1.12 9.48
C ARG A 39 -12.28 2.22 8.42
N SER A 40 -12.56 3.47 8.78
CA SER A 40 -12.64 4.57 7.81
C SER A 40 -11.28 4.90 7.21
N GLU A 41 -10.24 5.00 8.03
CA GLU A 41 -8.87 5.26 7.59
C GLU A 41 -8.35 4.13 6.71
N PHE A 42 -8.63 2.87 7.09
CA PHE A 42 -8.27 1.71 6.28
C PHE A 42 -8.94 1.70 4.90
N ILE A 43 -10.21 2.10 4.81
CA ILE A 43 -10.91 2.19 3.52
C ILE A 43 -10.25 3.25 2.63
N ALA A 44 -9.94 4.43 3.17
CA ALA A 44 -9.29 5.49 2.42
C ALA A 44 -7.91 5.04 1.88
N MET A 45 -7.13 4.37 2.73
CA MET A 45 -5.84 3.79 2.34
C MET A 45 -6.01 2.76 1.22
N GLN A 46 -6.95 1.83 1.36
CA GLN A 46 -7.22 0.80 0.36
C GLN A 46 -7.64 1.40 -1.00
N GLN A 47 -8.41 2.48 -0.99
CA GLN A 47 -8.81 3.16 -2.23
C GLN A 47 -7.62 3.76 -2.96
N LEU A 48 -6.69 4.38 -2.22
CA LEU A 48 -5.50 4.98 -2.80
C LEU A 48 -4.55 3.92 -3.36
N GLU A 49 -4.39 2.81 -2.65
CA GLU A 49 -3.60 1.66 -3.10
C GLU A 49 -4.17 1.04 -4.37
N ASN A 50 -5.49 0.78 -4.40
CA ASN A 50 -6.15 0.30 -5.61
C ASN A 50 -5.94 1.26 -6.80
N ARG A 51 -5.97 2.58 -6.56
CA ARG A 51 -5.74 3.57 -7.62
C ARG A 51 -4.31 3.50 -8.16
N ARG A 52 -3.33 3.37 -7.26
CA ARG A 52 -1.92 3.20 -7.63
C ARG A 52 -1.72 1.94 -8.46
N ASP A 53 -2.33 0.84 -8.07
CA ASP A 53 -2.16 -0.45 -8.74
C ASP A 53 -2.75 -0.42 -10.16
N LEU A 54 -3.92 0.20 -10.34
CA LEU A 54 -4.51 0.44 -11.66
C LEU A 54 -3.60 1.29 -12.56
N LEU A 55 -3.01 2.36 -12.02
CA LEU A 55 -2.05 3.20 -12.75
C LEU A 55 -0.79 2.42 -13.14
N ASN A 56 -0.31 1.54 -12.27
CA ASN A 56 0.87 0.73 -12.53
C ASN A 56 0.60 -0.34 -13.60
N GLU A 57 -0.59 -0.93 -13.62
CA GLU A 57 -1.03 -1.82 -14.68
C GLU A 57 -1.08 -1.08 -16.03
N GLU A 58 -1.71 0.10 -16.07
CA GLU A 58 -1.78 0.91 -17.28
C GLU A 58 -0.38 1.33 -17.77
N TRP A 59 0.49 1.76 -16.85
CA TRP A 59 1.88 2.06 -17.16
C TRP A 59 2.61 0.85 -17.74
N GLY A 60 2.44 -0.34 -17.15
CA GLY A 60 3.00 -1.59 -17.66
C GLY A 60 2.52 -1.89 -19.08
N ARG A 61 1.22 -1.71 -19.36
CA ARG A 61 0.65 -1.86 -20.71
C ARG A 61 1.29 -0.89 -21.69
N LEU A 62 1.37 0.39 -21.32
CA LEU A 62 1.99 1.43 -22.15
C LEU A 62 3.47 1.16 -22.41
N LEU A 63 4.20 0.60 -21.43
CA LEU A 63 5.60 0.24 -21.60
C LEU A 63 5.78 -0.93 -22.58
N LEU A 64 4.88 -1.91 -22.55
CA LEU A 64 4.85 -3.00 -23.53
C LEU A 64 4.50 -2.47 -24.92
N GLU A 65 3.53 -1.56 -25.03
CA GLU A 65 3.22 -0.86 -26.27
C GLU A 65 4.47 -0.10 -26.77
N GLN A 66 5.16 0.67 -25.93
CA GLN A 66 6.35 1.44 -26.32
C GLN A 66 7.55 0.58 -26.70
N SER A 67 7.81 -0.53 -26.00
CA SER A 67 8.89 -1.46 -26.34
C SER A 67 8.69 -2.09 -27.73
N THR A 68 7.43 -2.29 -28.14
CA THR A 68 7.08 -2.73 -29.49
C THR A 68 7.43 -1.67 -30.55
N TRP A 69 7.34 -0.37 -30.23
CA TRP A 69 7.68 0.74 -31.14
C TRP A 69 9.16 1.13 -31.10
N THR A 70 9.86 0.76 -30.03
CA THR A 70 11.31 0.97 -29.82
C THR A 70 12.13 -0.27 -30.20
N THR A 71 11.46 -1.30 -30.74
CA THR A 71 12.15 -2.51 -31.21
C THR A 71 13.18 -2.12 -32.30
N PRO A 72 14.40 -2.67 -32.26
CA PRO A 72 15.51 -2.36 -33.19
C PRO A 72 15.09 -2.34 -34.67
N ALA A 73 14.03 -3.06 -35.03
CA ALA A 73 13.40 -3.08 -36.34
C ALA A 73 13.17 -1.69 -36.96
N ARG A 74 12.75 -0.67 -36.19
CA ARG A 74 12.53 0.68 -36.75
C ARG A 74 13.85 1.41 -37.06
N VAL A 75 14.85 1.23 -36.20
CA VAL A 75 16.22 1.75 -36.44
C VAL A 75 16.85 1.02 -37.62
N GLU A 76 16.67 -0.30 -37.71
CA GLU A 76 17.17 -1.15 -38.78
C GLU A 76 16.50 -0.82 -40.14
N GLN A 77 15.19 -0.56 -40.13
CA GLN A 77 14.45 -0.11 -41.30
C GLN A 77 14.92 1.28 -41.75
N GLN A 78 15.06 2.24 -40.84
CA GLN A 78 15.59 3.56 -41.21
C GLN A 78 17.06 3.50 -41.66
N ALA A 79 17.89 2.63 -41.08
CA ALA A 79 19.27 2.42 -41.51
C ALA A 79 19.35 1.79 -42.91
N ARG A 80 18.46 0.83 -43.23
CA ARG A 80 18.36 0.27 -44.59
C ARG A 80 17.82 1.28 -45.60
N GLU A 81 16.74 1.99 -45.27
CA GLU A 81 16.05 2.86 -46.23
C GLU A 81 16.77 4.20 -46.44
N ARG A 82 17.27 4.83 -45.37
CA ARG A 82 17.93 6.15 -45.45
C ARG A 82 19.44 6.10 -45.60
N LEU A 83 20.08 5.08 -45.01
CA LEU A 83 21.54 4.97 -44.99
C LEU A 83 22.06 3.83 -45.90
N GLN A 84 21.16 3.10 -46.59
CA GLN A 84 21.50 1.95 -47.44
C GLN A 84 22.38 0.90 -46.74
N MET A 85 22.27 0.79 -45.42
CA MET A 85 23.09 -0.15 -44.65
C MET A 85 22.66 -1.59 -44.91
N MET A 86 23.61 -2.46 -45.25
CA MET A 86 23.41 -3.90 -45.44
C MET A 86 24.07 -4.67 -44.30
N ALA A 87 23.48 -5.79 -43.88
CA ALA A 87 24.08 -6.65 -42.87
C ALA A 87 25.40 -7.25 -43.42
N PRO A 88 26.51 -7.17 -42.66
CA PRO A 88 27.79 -7.67 -43.13
C PRO A 88 27.75 -9.19 -43.29
N ALA A 89 28.21 -9.69 -44.44
CA ALA A 89 28.35 -11.13 -44.68
C ALA A 89 29.43 -11.71 -43.76
N THR A 90 29.29 -12.98 -43.36
CA THR A 90 30.21 -13.70 -42.46
C THR A 90 31.67 -13.67 -42.91
N ARG A 91 31.91 -13.43 -44.21
CA ARG A 91 33.24 -13.28 -44.83
C ARG A 91 33.94 -11.96 -44.51
N ASN A 92 33.25 -10.98 -43.92
CA ASN A 92 33.70 -9.61 -43.70
C ASN A 92 33.75 -9.21 -42.22
N THR A 93 33.67 -10.19 -41.31
CA THR A 93 33.62 -9.96 -39.85
C THR A 93 34.92 -10.48 -39.22
N VAL A 94 35.63 -9.62 -38.50
CA VAL A 94 36.80 -9.98 -37.69
C VAL A 94 36.42 -9.88 -36.22
N VAL A 95 36.52 -10.99 -35.48
CA VAL A 95 36.29 -11.01 -34.04
C VAL A 95 37.60 -10.63 -33.35
N ILE A 96 37.56 -9.56 -32.57
CA ILE A 96 38.69 -9.11 -31.75
C ILE A 96 38.40 -9.59 -30.31
N THR A 97 39.09 -10.64 -29.88
CA THR A 97 39.11 -11.04 -28.47
C THR A 97 40.11 -10.18 -27.69
N PRO A 98 39.77 -9.69 -26.49
CA PRO A 98 40.68 -8.90 -25.67
C PRO A 98 41.94 -9.68 -25.25
#